data_AF-A0A811TEE3-F1
#
_entry.id   AF-A0A811TEE3-F1
#
_cell.length_a   1.000
_cell.length_b   1.000
_cell.length_c   1.000
_cell.angle_alpha   90.00
_cell.angle_beta   90.00
_cell.angle_gamma   90.00
#
_symmetry.space_group_name_H-M   'P 1'
#
loop_
_entity.id
_entity.type
_entity.pdbx_description
1 polymer ?
#
loop_
_entity_poly.entity_id
_entity_poly.type
_entity_poly.pdbx_seq_one_letter_code
_entity_poly.pdbx_strand_id
1 'polypeptide(L)'
;MKQVTLLPVKTPLITPKDNITDVIIRSLQKQSITPQNHDIVIIAESAVATAEGRLINLDSITPTQKAITIGKKYQVDQREVQLIIEEADEILGGVDGVVLTITKGMLSPNAGIDASNAPENHVTLLPGDPQASAQQIQHALQQHYHCQLAVIISDSRTQPLRLGTVGIAIACSGIEPVEDARGSSDLYGKRLAITRKAIADNLTSAAQLLMGEADESIPVVIARGVSATRGSYHIPTIPRHECLFFGALEITGDQD
;
A
#
# COMPACT_ATOMS: atom_id res chain seq x y z
N MET A 1 17.90 14.52 -20.13
CA MET A 1 16.83 13.79 -19.41
C MET A 1 16.81 14.31 -17.98
N LYS A 2 15.63 14.55 -17.40
CA LYS A 2 15.55 14.84 -15.95
C LYS A 2 15.84 13.55 -15.19
N GLN A 3 16.82 13.58 -14.30
CA GLN A 3 17.16 12.45 -13.44
C GLN A 3 16.07 12.26 -12.38
N VAL A 4 15.68 11.01 -12.15
CA VAL A 4 14.86 10.63 -10.99
C VAL A 4 15.77 9.98 -9.96
N THR A 5 15.63 10.39 -8.71
CA THR A 5 16.42 9.87 -7.58
C THR A 5 15.48 9.33 -6.51
N LEU A 6 15.77 8.13 -6.02
CA LEU A 6 15.10 7.55 -4.86
C LEU A 6 16.05 7.61 -3.66
N LEU A 7 15.60 8.21 -2.57
CA LEU A 7 16.38 8.41 -1.35
C LEU A 7 15.75 7.57 -0.23
N PRO A 8 16.39 6.46 0.22
CA PRO A 8 15.90 5.69 1.34
C PRO A 8 16.07 6.48 2.65
N VAL A 9 15.07 6.41 3.53
CA VAL A 9 15.08 7.06 4.83
C VAL A 9 14.94 5.99 5.91
N LYS A 10 16.06 5.66 6.56
CA LYS A 10 16.06 4.70 7.66
C LYS A 10 15.38 5.28 8.90
N THR A 11 14.57 4.49 9.60
CA THR A 11 13.93 4.89 10.87
C THR A 11 14.41 4.01 12.03
N PRO A 12 14.25 4.47 13.28
CA PRO A 12 14.16 3.55 14.41
C PRO A 12 12.96 2.60 14.23
N LEU A 13 12.91 1.54 15.06
CA LEU A 13 11.72 0.72 15.17
C LEU A 13 10.53 1.60 15.59
N ILE A 14 9.46 1.56 14.80
CA ILE A 14 8.24 2.34 15.04
C ILE A 14 7.36 1.55 16.01
N THR A 15 6.73 2.25 16.94
CA THR A 15 5.86 1.65 17.95
C THR A 15 4.51 2.36 18.00
N PRO A 16 3.48 1.75 18.61
CA PRO A 16 2.18 2.39 18.84
C PRO A 16 2.19 3.68 19.67
N LYS A 17 3.34 4.06 20.25
CA LYS A 17 3.52 5.29 21.03
C LYS A 17 4.07 6.44 20.19
N ASP A 18 4.49 6.15 18.96
CA ASP A 18 5.13 7.13 18.10
C ASP A 18 4.13 7.91 17.26
N ASN A 19 4.46 9.16 16.96
CA ASN A 19 3.86 9.89 15.86
C ASN A 19 4.71 9.65 14.60
N ILE A 20 4.11 9.07 13.55
CA ILE A 20 4.84 8.72 12.33
C ILE A 20 5.49 9.93 11.65
N THR A 21 4.84 11.10 11.66
CA THR A 21 5.40 12.32 11.06
C THR A 21 6.64 12.78 11.82
N ASP A 22 6.59 12.78 13.16
CA ASP A 22 7.75 13.16 13.98
C ASP A 22 8.92 12.19 13.80
N VAL A 23 8.64 10.89 13.65
CA VAL A 23 9.66 9.89 13.31
C VAL A 23 10.30 10.22 11.98
N ILE A 24 9.51 10.47 10.93
CA ILE A 24 10.00 10.83 9.59
C ILE A 24 10.87 12.09 9.65
N ILE A 25 10.40 13.16 10.29
CA ILE A 25 11.14 14.42 10.40
C ILE A 25 12.49 14.21 11.09
N ARG A 26 12.52 13.53 12.24
CA ARG A 26 13.76 13.25 12.97
C ARG A 26 14.72 12.39 12.14
N SER A 27 14.20 11.39 11.43
CA SER A 27 14.99 10.52 10.57
C SER A 27 15.61 11.27 9.38
N LEU A 28 14.84 12.15 8.74
CA LEU A 28 15.32 13.01 7.66
C LEU A 28 16.44 13.94 8.14
N GLN A 29 16.23 14.61 9.27
CA GLN A 29 17.23 15.51 9.88
C GLN A 29 18.52 14.75 10.24
N LYS A 30 18.40 13.58 10.89
CA LYS A 30 19.55 12.73 11.26
C LYS A 30 20.36 12.29 10.05
N GLN A 31 19.70 12.07 8.91
CA GLN A 31 20.33 11.64 7.66
C GLN A 31 20.70 12.82 6.74
N SER A 32 20.52 14.07 7.20
CA SER A 32 20.77 15.29 6.41
C SER A 32 20.00 15.31 5.07
N ILE A 33 18.83 14.68 5.02
CA ILE A 33 17.94 14.69 3.85
C ILE A 33 16.94 15.83 4.05
N THR A 34 17.01 16.86 3.21
CA THR A 34 16.04 17.95 3.20
C THR A 34 15.04 17.72 2.05
N PRO A 35 13.73 17.55 2.35
CA PRO A 35 12.68 17.55 1.33
C PRO A 35 12.69 18.81 0.49
N GLN A 36 12.34 18.67 -0.78
CA GLN A 36 12.29 19.75 -1.77
C GLN A 36 10.90 19.84 -2.38
N ASN A 37 10.62 20.97 -3.02
CA ASN A 37 9.38 21.11 -3.80
C ASN A 37 9.23 19.97 -4.80
N HIS A 38 8.04 19.39 -4.81
CA HIS A 38 7.59 18.29 -5.65
C HIS A 38 8.21 16.92 -5.34
N ASP A 39 8.92 16.78 -4.22
CA ASP A 39 9.26 15.46 -3.69
C ASP A 39 7.98 14.67 -3.36
N ILE A 40 8.06 13.35 -3.59
CA ILE A 40 7.01 12.39 -3.26
C ILE A 40 7.55 11.50 -2.15
N VAL A 41 6.91 11.52 -0.99
CA VAL A 41 7.27 10.71 0.18
C VAL A 41 6.43 9.44 0.15
N ILE A 42 7.07 8.30 -0.09
CA ILE A 42 6.42 6.98 -0.15
C ILE A 42 6.66 6.30 1.19
N ILE A 43 5.61 5.84 1.84
CA ILE A 43 5.64 5.35 3.23
C ILE A 43 4.96 3.98 3.29
N ALA A 44 5.67 2.98 3.80
CA ALA A 44 5.11 1.66 4.06
C ALA A 44 3.89 1.74 4.99
N GLU A 45 2.82 1.03 4.63
CA GLU A 45 1.57 1.03 5.39
C GLU A 45 1.81 0.52 6.82
N SER A 46 2.65 -0.50 6.99
CA SER A 46 2.90 -1.14 8.28
C SER A 46 3.48 -0.16 9.30
N ALA A 47 4.31 0.78 8.85
CA ALA A 47 4.85 1.85 9.67
C ALA A 47 3.77 2.84 10.12
N VAL A 48 2.85 3.19 9.22
CA VAL A 48 1.70 4.05 9.52
C VAL A 48 0.73 3.33 10.46
N ALA A 49 0.36 2.11 10.13
CA ALA A 49 -0.56 1.28 10.90
C ALA A 49 -0.03 1.00 12.32
N THR A 50 1.26 0.72 12.46
CA THR A 50 1.88 0.54 13.77
C THR A 50 1.76 1.81 14.62
N ALA A 51 2.07 2.98 14.05
CA ALA A 51 1.93 4.26 14.75
C ALA A 51 0.46 4.62 15.07
N GLU A 52 -0.50 4.10 14.31
CA GLU A 52 -1.94 4.21 14.57
C GLU A 52 -2.45 3.19 15.61
N GLY A 53 -1.58 2.33 16.14
CA GLY A 53 -1.97 1.31 17.12
C GLY A 53 -2.72 0.13 16.52
N ARG A 54 -2.53 -0.15 15.23
CA ARG A 54 -3.13 -1.28 14.51
C ARG A 54 -2.37 -2.61 14.69
N LEU A 55 -1.52 -2.67 15.72
CA LEU A 55 -0.81 -3.88 16.13
C LEU A 55 -1.68 -4.65 17.13
N ILE A 56 -2.12 -5.86 16.75
CA ILE A 56 -3.09 -6.65 17.50
C ILE A 56 -2.43 -7.90 18.07
N ASN A 57 -2.61 -8.13 19.37
CA ASN A 57 -2.21 -9.38 20.01
C ASN A 57 -3.24 -10.47 19.69
N LEU A 58 -2.81 -11.54 19.01
CA LEU A 58 -3.67 -12.65 18.62
C LEU A 58 -4.27 -13.38 19.83
N ASP A 59 -3.59 -13.43 20.98
CA ASP A 59 -4.12 -14.08 22.20
C ASP A 59 -5.38 -13.40 22.75
N SER A 60 -5.63 -12.15 22.35
CA SER A 60 -6.86 -11.43 22.70
C SER A 60 -8.06 -11.76 21.80
N ILE A 61 -7.85 -12.51 20.71
CA ILE A 61 -8.85 -12.78 19.69
C ILE A 61 -9.49 -14.16 19.92
N THR A 62 -10.83 -14.18 19.90
CA THR A 62 -11.62 -15.42 19.99
C THR A 62 -12.20 -15.76 18.62
N PRO A 63 -11.72 -16.82 17.94
CA PRO A 63 -12.22 -17.18 16.61
C PRO A 63 -13.69 -17.61 16.62
N THR A 64 -14.47 -17.11 15.66
CA THR A 64 -15.81 -17.63 15.38
C THR A 64 -15.75 -19.00 14.68
N GLN A 65 -16.87 -19.71 14.63
CA GLN A 65 -16.94 -20.98 13.89
C GLN A 65 -16.60 -20.82 12.40
N LYS A 66 -16.95 -19.68 11.80
CA LYS A 66 -16.58 -19.34 10.41
C LYS A 66 -15.06 -19.20 10.28
N ALA A 67 -14.41 -18.48 11.19
CA ALA A 67 -12.97 -18.32 11.21
C ALA A 67 -12.24 -19.66 11.38
N ILE A 68 -12.74 -20.52 12.27
CA ILE A 68 -12.21 -21.89 12.46
C ILE A 68 -12.28 -22.69 11.16
N THR A 69 -13.43 -22.66 10.47
CA THR A 69 -13.61 -23.41 9.22
C THR A 69 -12.69 -22.91 8.12
N ILE A 70 -12.59 -21.59 7.92
CA ILE A 70 -11.73 -20.97 6.90
C ILE A 70 -10.25 -21.21 7.24
N GLY A 71 -9.84 -21.00 8.49
CA GLY A 71 -8.47 -21.23 8.95
C GLY A 71 -8.02 -22.68 8.79
N LYS A 72 -8.91 -23.66 9.06
CA LYS A 72 -8.62 -25.07 8.76
C LYS A 72 -8.49 -25.34 7.26
N LYS A 73 -9.36 -24.75 6.44
CA LYS A 73 -9.38 -24.96 4.98
C LYS A 73 -8.12 -24.44 4.30
N TYR A 74 -7.67 -23.25 4.71
CA TYR A 74 -6.53 -22.56 4.09
C TYR A 74 -5.26 -22.57 4.95
N GLN A 75 -5.24 -23.31 6.05
CA GLN A 75 -4.07 -23.43 6.94
C GLN A 75 -3.54 -22.08 7.46
N VAL A 76 -4.45 -21.17 7.79
CA VAL A 76 -4.15 -19.86 8.40
C VAL A 76 -4.58 -19.89 9.86
N ASP A 77 -3.85 -19.17 10.74
CA ASP A 77 -4.21 -19.04 12.15
C ASP A 77 -5.66 -18.55 12.28
N GLN A 78 -6.48 -19.28 13.05
CA GLN A 78 -7.91 -19.01 13.16
C GLN A 78 -8.21 -17.64 13.79
N ARG A 79 -7.28 -17.11 14.59
CA ARG A 79 -7.33 -15.78 15.21
C ARG A 79 -7.04 -14.71 14.17
N GLU A 80 -6.07 -14.93 13.30
CA GLU A 80 -5.82 -14.06 12.16
C GLU A 80 -7.01 -14.08 11.19
N VAL A 81 -7.57 -15.26 10.90
CA VAL A 81 -8.78 -15.36 10.05
C VAL A 81 -9.98 -14.63 10.65
N GLN A 82 -10.12 -14.59 11.97
CA GLN A 82 -11.15 -13.80 12.62
C GLN A 82 -10.97 -12.30 12.29
N LEU A 83 -9.75 -11.79 12.35
CA LEU A 83 -9.43 -10.42 11.95
C LEU A 83 -9.62 -10.21 10.43
N ILE A 84 -9.26 -11.18 9.59
CA ILE A 84 -9.52 -11.13 8.14
C ILE A 84 -11.03 -10.97 7.87
N ILE A 85 -11.89 -11.69 8.60
CA ILE A 85 -13.34 -11.59 8.47
C ILE A 85 -13.86 -10.20 8.90
N GLU A 86 -13.22 -9.58 9.89
CA GLU A 86 -13.60 -8.27 10.42
C GLU A 86 -13.14 -7.11 9.51
N GLU A 87 -11.99 -7.27 8.86
CA GLU A 87 -11.35 -6.22 8.05
C GLU A 87 -11.65 -6.33 6.54
N ALA A 88 -12.02 -7.51 6.03
CA ALA A 88 -12.34 -7.70 4.62
C ALA A 88 -13.76 -7.24 4.26
N ASP A 89 -13.90 -6.60 3.10
CA ASP A 89 -15.20 -6.37 2.48
C ASP A 89 -15.79 -7.70 1.97
N GLU A 90 -14.92 -8.58 1.44
CA GLU A 90 -15.31 -9.86 0.85
C GLU A 90 -14.17 -10.89 0.93
N ILE A 91 -14.51 -12.15 1.16
CA ILE A 91 -13.58 -13.28 1.07
C ILE A 91 -13.85 -14.04 -0.22
N LEU A 92 -12.86 -14.11 -1.10
CA LEU A 92 -12.97 -14.71 -2.44
C LEU A 92 -12.57 -16.19 -2.45
N GLY A 93 -11.72 -16.61 -1.51
CA GLY A 93 -11.16 -17.94 -1.48
C GLY A 93 -9.77 -17.94 -0.87
N GLY A 94 -8.88 -18.81 -1.34
CA GLY A 94 -7.52 -18.89 -0.82
C GLY A 94 -6.77 -20.12 -1.29
N VAL A 95 -5.54 -20.20 -0.83
CA VAL A 95 -4.63 -21.35 -0.95
C VAL A 95 -4.02 -21.63 0.42
N ASP A 96 -3.23 -22.68 0.55
CA ASP A 96 -2.54 -22.95 1.82
C ASP A 96 -1.69 -21.75 2.26
N GLY A 97 -1.91 -21.30 3.49
CA GLY A 97 -1.28 -20.15 4.13
C GLY A 97 -1.89 -18.78 3.80
N VAL A 98 -2.84 -18.68 2.86
CA VAL A 98 -3.34 -17.36 2.40
C VAL A 98 -4.84 -17.40 2.06
N VAL A 99 -5.59 -16.45 2.60
CA VAL A 99 -6.97 -16.13 2.22
C VAL A 99 -6.97 -14.92 1.27
N LEU A 100 -7.59 -15.05 0.10
CA LEU A 100 -7.74 -13.93 -0.82
C LEU A 100 -9.01 -13.15 -0.50
N THR A 101 -8.88 -11.83 -0.34
CA THR A 101 -9.99 -10.93 0.00
C THR A 101 -10.08 -9.74 -0.95
N ILE A 102 -11.23 -9.08 -0.93
CA ILE A 102 -11.33 -7.65 -1.24
C ILE A 102 -11.33 -6.91 0.09
N THR A 103 -10.45 -5.93 0.21
CA THR A 103 -10.34 -5.05 1.38
C THR A 103 -10.14 -3.63 0.91
N LYS A 104 -11.03 -2.73 1.35
CA LYS A 104 -11.11 -1.34 0.89
C LYS A 104 -11.20 -1.23 -0.64
N GLY A 105 -11.95 -2.15 -1.25
CA GLY A 105 -12.13 -2.21 -2.71
C GLY A 105 -10.92 -2.73 -3.51
N MET A 106 -9.87 -3.22 -2.86
CA MET A 106 -8.66 -3.75 -3.50
C MET A 106 -8.43 -5.23 -3.19
N LEU A 107 -7.93 -5.98 -4.16
CA LEU A 107 -7.49 -7.36 -3.98
C LEU A 107 -6.34 -7.43 -2.97
N SER A 108 -6.52 -8.26 -1.95
CA SER A 108 -5.63 -8.32 -0.81
C SER A 108 -5.42 -9.75 -0.31
N PRO A 109 -4.18 -10.26 -0.21
CA PRO A 109 -3.88 -11.41 0.63
C PRO A 109 -4.17 -11.07 2.10
N ASN A 110 -4.84 -11.96 2.81
CA ASN A 110 -5.17 -11.88 4.25
C ASN A 110 -5.73 -10.52 4.67
N ALA A 111 -6.54 -9.85 3.84
CA ALA A 111 -7.02 -8.49 4.10
C ALA A 111 -5.94 -7.42 4.31
N GLY A 112 -4.70 -7.67 3.87
CA GLY A 112 -3.54 -6.82 4.14
C GLY A 112 -3.02 -6.92 5.59
N ILE A 113 -3.42 -7.97 6.32
CA ILE A 113 -2.88 -8.27 7.64
C ILE A 113 -1.51 -8.93 7.47
N ASP A 114 -0.52 -8.45 8.23
CA ASP A 114 0.86 -8.94 8.17
C ASP A 114 1.39 -9.33 9.56
N ALA A 115 2.13 -10.44 9.63
CA ALA A 115 2.79 -10.96 10.82
C ALA A 115 4.33 -10.81 10.77
N SER A 116 4.92 -10.53 9.61
CA SER A 116 6.36 -10.68 9.34
C SER A 116 7.26 -9.71 10.11
N ASN A 117 6.78 -8.49 10.33
CA ASN A 117 7.48 -7.43 11.06
C ASN A 117 6.72 -7.00 12.33
N ALA A 118 5.95 -7.93 12.92
CA ALA A 118 5.26 -7.76 14.19
C ALA A 118 5.98 -8.53 15.31
N PRO A 119 5.83 -8.12 16.59
CA PRO A 119 6.25 -8.94 17.72
C PRO A 119 5.60 -10.32 17.69
N GLU A 120 6.18 -11.28 18.43
CA GLU A 120 5.61 -12.62 18.56
C GLU A 120 4.14 -12.57 19.00
N ASN A 121 3.30 -13.43 18.42
CA ASN A 121 1.85 -13.47 18.61
C ASN A 121 1.11 -12.16 18.27
N HIS A 122 1.70 -11.26 17.49
CA HIS A 122 1.01 -10.08 16.98
C HIS A 122 0.90 -10.10 15.46
N VAL A 123 -0.11 -9.37 14.99
CA VAL A 123 -0.26 -9.02 13.58
C VAL A 123 -0.51 -7.52 13.46
N THR A 124 -0.12 -6.94 12.35
CA THR A 124 -0.42 -5.55 11.99
C THR A 124 -1.57 -5.56 10.99
N LEU A 125 -2.66 -4.85 11.31
CA LEU A 125 -3.74 -4.60 10.36
C LEU A 125 -3.36 -3.40 9.48
N LEU A 126 -4.03 -3.22 8.34
CA LEU A 126 -3.90 -1.99 7.54
C LEU A 126 -4.23 -0.72 8.37
N PRO A 127 -3.72 0.47 7.99
CA PRO A 127 -4.08 1.74 8.63
C PRO A 127 -5.60 1.91 8.61
N GLY A 128 -6.15 2.58 9.62
CA GLY A 128 -7.62 2.72 9.76
C GLY A 128 -8.23 3.43 8.55
N ASP A 129 -7.66 4.58 8.19
CA ASP A 129 -7.96 5.33 6.98
C ASP A 129 -6.64 5.81 6.32
N PRO A 130 -6.05 4.99 5.43
CA PRO A 130 -4.77 5.32 4.79
C PRO A 130 -4.80 6.65 4.03
N GLN A 131 -5.98 7.06 3.53
CA GLN A 131 -6.15 8.31 2.80
C GLN A 131 -6.10 9.51 3.73
N ALA A 132 -6.77 9.45 4.88
CA ALA A 132 -6.68 10.47 5.91
C ALA A 132 -5.23 10.57 6.43
N SER A 133 -4.56 9.45 6.67
CA SER A 133 -3.17 9.42 7.12
C SER A 133 -2.23 10.05 6.10
N ALA A 134 -2.39 9.74 4.81
CA ALA A 134 -1.62 10.38 3.74
C ALA A 134 -1.78 11.91 3.73
N GLN A 135 -3.01 12.40 3.90
CA GLN A 135 -3.31 13.84 3.93
C GLN A 135 -2.72 14.52 5.17
N GLN A 136 -2.84 13.91 6.35
CA GLN A 136 -2.31 14.44 7.60
C GLN A 136 -0.79 14.52 7.58
N ILE A 137 -0.12 13.42 7.18
CA ILE A 137 1.33 13.37 7.06
C ILE A 137 1.82 14.41 6.04
N GLN A 138 1.17 14.48 4.87
CA GLN A 138 1.51 15.48 3.87
C GLN A 138 1.38 16.90 4.43
N HIS A 139 0.26 17.23 5.08
CA HIS A 139 0.05 18.56 5.67
C HIS A 139 1.15 18.91 6.68
N ALA A 140 1.45 18.01 7.60
CA ALA A 140 2.45 18.23 8.64
C ALA A 140 3.87 18.36 8.06
N LEU A 141 4.25 17.54 7.08
CA LEU A 141 5.55 17.66 6.40
C LEU A 141 5.67 18.97 5.62
N GLN A 142 4.61 19.39 4.92
CA GLN A 142 4.62 20.66 4.19
C GLN A 142 4.69 21.87 5.14
N GLN A 143 4.01 21.81 6.29
CA GLN A 143 4.10 22.83 7.32
C GLN A 143 5.51 22.92 7.92
N HIS A 144 6.16 21.79 8.17
CA HIS A 144 7.50 21.74 8.76
C HIS A 144 8.61 22.18 7.79
N TYR A 145 8.57 21.71 6.54
CA TYR A 145 9.63 21.95 5.55
C TYR A 145 9.34 23.11 4.58
N HIS A 146 8.14 23.70 4.64
CA HIS A 146 7.71 24.78 3.74
C HIS A 146 7.87 24.44 2.24
N CYS A 147 7.66 23.17 1.89
CA CYS A 147 7.74 22.65 0.52
C CYS A 147 6.40 22.08 0.10
N GLN A 148 6.11 22.07 -1.20
CA GLN A 148 4.99 21.33 -1.78
C GLN A 148 5.38 19.86 -1.93
N LEU A 149 4.73 18.96 -1.19
CA LEU A 149 5.07 17.54 -1.14
C LEU A 149 3.88 16.68 -1.53
N ALA A 150 4.13 15.46 -2.01
CA ALA A 150 3.11 14.42 -2.08
C ALA A 150 3.46 13.31 -1.09
N VAL A 151 2.44 12.57 -0.66
CA VAL A 151 2.58 11.37 0.15
C VAL A 151 1.88 10.22 -0.56
N ILE A 152 2.51 9.04 -0.57
CA ILE A 152 1.91 7.78 -0.99
C ILE A 152 2.05 6.81 0.18
N ILE A 153 0.97 6.15 0.57
CA ILE A 153 1.03 5.00 1.47
C ILE A 153 1.09 3.74 0.61
N SER A 154 2.12 2.93 0.87
CA SER A 154 2.47 1.77 0.07
C SER A 154 2.27 0.46 0.82
N ASP A 155 1.85 -0.56 0.09
CA ASP A 155 1.75 -1.93 0.56
C ASP A 155 2.46 -2.86 -0.44
N SER A 156 2.81 -4.08 -0.04
CA SER A 156 3.38 -5.10 -0.93
C SER A 156 2.34 -6.13 -1.33
N ARG A 157 2.34 -6.53 -2.61
CA ARG A 157 1.34 -7.46 -3.16
C ARG A 157 1.95 -8.41 -4.16
N THR A 158 1.30 -9.56 -4.32
CA THR A 158 1.59 -10.50 -5.39
C THR A 158 0.85 -10.11 -6.68
N GLN A 159 1.37 -10.56 -7.82
CA GLN A 159 0.73 -10.40 -9.12
C GLN A 159 0.26 -11.78 -9.62
N PRO A 160 -0.90 -11.87 -10.30
CA PRO A 160 -1.37 -13.12 -10.85
C PRO A 160 -0.29 -13.80 -11.71
N LEU A 161 -0.02 -15.08 -11.40
CA LEU A 161 0.92 -15.95 -12.13
C LEU A 161 2.39 -15.49 -12.13
N ARG A 162 2.79 -14.59 -11.21
CA ARG A 162 4.19 -14.17 -11.04
C ARG A 162 4.67 -14.44 -9.63
N LEU A 163 5.87 -14.98 -9.52
CA LEU A 163 6.56 -15.15 -8.24
C LEU A 163 7.13 -13.81 -7.77
N GLY A 164 7.05 -13.55 -6.47
CA GLY A 164 7.55 -12.35 -5.82
C GLY A 164 6.48 -11.29 -5.58
N THR A 165 6.81 -10.33 -4.71
CA THR A 165 5.97 -9.17 -4.38
C THR A 165 6.41 -7.94 -5.17
N VAL A 166 5.48 -7.02 -5.35
CA VAL A 166 5.71 -5.68 -5.88
C VAL A 166 4.98 -4.68 -4.99
N GLY A 167 5.45 -3.44 -4.99
CA GLY A 167 4.79 -2.36 -4.25
C GLY A 167 3.56 -1.83 -4.98
N ILE A 168 2.46 -1.59 -4.25
CA ILE A 168 1.22 -0.94 -4.71
C ILE A 168 0.87 0.24 -3.81
N ALA A 169 0.30 1.30 -4.37
CA ALA A 169 -0.24 2.39 -3.57
C ALA A 169 -1.63 2.03 -3.02
N ILE A 170 -1.83 2.23 -1.72
CA ILE A 170 -3.15 2.08 -1.07
C ILE A 170 -3.80 3.43 -0.73
N ALA A 171 -3.02 4.50 -0.71
CA ALA A 171 -3.51 5.87 -0.61
C ALA A 171 -2.48 6.87 -1.14
N CYS A 172 -2.95 8.06 -1.54
CA CYS A 172 -2.08 9.14 -1.97
C CYS A 172 -2.65 10.52 -1.64
N SER A 173 -1.78 11.50 -1.38
CA SER A 173 -2.15 12.90 -1.23
C SER A 173 -1.17 13.80 -1.96
N GLY A 174 -1.67 14.79 -2.69
CA GLY A 174 -0.85 15.75 -3.44
C GLY A 174 -0.36 15.29 -4.81
N ILE A 175 -0.77 14.11 -5.29
CA ILE A 175 -0.40 13.55 -6.59
C ILE A 175 -1.64 12.96 -7.29
N GLU A 176 -1.68 13.05 -8.62
CA GLU A 176 -2.59 12.26 -9.47
C GLU A 176 -2.06 10.82 -9.56
N PRO A 177 -2.72 9.82 -8.95
CA PRO A 177 -2.23 8.45 -8.93
C PRO A 177 -2.25 7.81 -10.32
N VAL A 178 -3.16 8.22 -11.20
CA VAL A 178 -3.34 7.64 -12.53
C VAL A 178 -3.38 8.73 -13.60
N GLU A 179 -2.34 8.81 -14.41
CA GLU A 179 -2.30 9.74 -15.54
C GLU A 179 -3.00 9.14 -16.76
N ASP A 180 -4.05 9.82 -17.23
CA ASP A 180 -4.75 9.45 -18.45
C ASP A 180 -3.92 9.83 -19.69
N ALA A 181 -3.36 8.83 -20.37
CA ALA A 181 -2.60 9.02 -21.60
C ALA A 181 -3.47 8.86 -22.85
N ARG A 182 -4.77 8.55 -22.71
CA ARG A 182 -5.68 8.40 -23.84
C ARG A 182 -5.78 9.69 -24.63
N GLY A 183 -5.86 9.56 -25.94
CA GLY A 183 -5.81 10.69 -26.85
C GLY A 183 -4.40 11.26 -27.06
N SER A 184 -3.36 10.85 -26.33
CA SER A 184 -1.98 11.18 -26.71
C SER A 184 -1.55 10.38 -27.95
N SER A 185 -0.55 10.87 -28.68
CA SER A 185 0.00 10.17 -29.85
C SER A 185 1.17 9.25 -29.47
N ASP A 186 1.22 8.07 -30.06
CA ASP A 186 2.39 7.19 -30.02
C ASP A 186 3.52 7.67 -30.96
N LEU A 187 4.61 6.91 -31.03
CA LEU A 187 5.78 7.22 -31.88
C LEU A 187 5.47 7.27 -33.38
N TYR A 188 4.33 6.75 -33.82
CA TYR A 188 3.87 6.70 -35.20
C TYR A 188 2.65 7.59 -35.45
N GLY A 189 2.31 8.46 -34.48
CA GLY A 189 1.18 9.38 -34.57
C GLY A 189 -0.20 8.75 -34.33
N LYS A 190 -0.30 7.46 -33.94
CA LYS A 190 -1.57 6.83 -33.60
C LYS A 190 -2.01 7.28 -32.21
N ARG A 191 -3.32 7.51 -32.04
CA ARG A 191 -3.89 7.91 -30.75
C ARG A 191 -3.99 6.71 -29.82
N LEU A 192 -3.54 6.88 -28.58
CA LEU A 192 -3.70 5.88 -27.52
C LEU A 192 -5.19 5.81 -27.10
N ALA A 193 -5.78 4.62 -27.11
CA ALA A 193 -7.20 4.43 -26.84
C ALA A 193 -7.52 4.06 -25.39
N ILE A 194 -6.66 3.27 -24.74
CA ILE A 194 -6.92 2.67 -23.41
C ILE A 194 -5.90 3.05 -22.34
N THR A 195 -4.77 3.62 -22.74
CA THR A 195 -3.58 3.73 -21.88
C THR A 195 -3.80 4.72 -20.73
N ARG A 196 -3.73 4.20 -19.51
CA ARG A 196 -3.61 4.97 -18.27
C ARG A 196 -2.34 4.54 -17.56
N LYS A 197 -1.59 5.48 -17.01
CA LYS A 197 -0.31 5.21 -16.33
C LYS A 197 -0.54 5.28 -14.83
N ALA A 198 -0.43 4.15 -14.13
CA ALA A 198 -0.51 4.11 -12.66
C ALA A 198 0.79 4.68 -12.06
N ILE A 199 0.90 6.01 -11.98
CA ILE A 199 2.11 6.69 -11.52
C ILE A 199 2.41 6.33 -10.07
N ALA A 200 1.40 6.31 -9.21
CA ALA A 200 1.57 5.97 -7.80
C ALA A 200 2.12 4.54 -7.64
N ASP A 201 1.51 3.55 -8.27
CA ASP A 201 1.96 2.15 -8.19
C ASP A 201 3.36 1.94 -8.75
N ASN A 202 3.69 2.56 -9.88
CA ASN A 202 5.04 2.46 -10.46
C ASN A 202 6.12 3.04 -9.53
N LEU A 203 5.81 4.17 -8.87
CA LEU A 203 6.72 4.76 -7.88
C LEU A 203 6.85 3.88 -6.65
N THR A 204 5.75 3.32 -6.16
CA THR A 204 5.74 2.41 -5.03
C THR A 204 6.54 1.14 -5.32
N SER A 205 6.33 0.53 -6.49
CA SER A 205 7.13 -0.62 -6.95
C SER A 205 8.62 -0.31 -7.01
N ALA A 206 9.00 0.91 -7.43
CA ALA A 206 10.41 1.32 -7.45
C ALA A 206 10.96 1.57 -6.03
N ALA A 207 10.16 2.14 -5.14
CA ALA A 207 10.51 2.34 -3.74
C ALA A 207 10.71 1.01 -3.00
N GLN A 208 9.93 -0.01 -3.34
CA GLN A 208 10.01 -1.35 -2.73
C GLN A 208 11.41 -1.97 -2.86
N LEU A 209 12.14 -1.66 -3.93
CA LEU A 209 13.54 -2.10 -4.10
C LEU A 209 14.47 -1.59 -3.00
N LEU A 210 14.13 -0.46 -2.37
CA LEU A 210 14.91 0.17 -1.30
C LEU A 210 14.30 -0.09 0.08
N MET A 211 12.98 -0.18 0.17
CA MET A 211 12.28 -0.51 1.42
C MET A 211 12.62 -1.94 1.86
N GLY A 212 12.74 -2.86 0.89
CA GLY A 212 12.86 -4.28 1.15
C GLY A 212 11.55 -4.87 1.65
N GLU A 213 11.63 -6.10 2.16
CA GLU A 213 10.49 -6.85 2.71
C GLU A 213 10.83 -7.43 4.10
N ALA A 214 11.98 -7.07 4.68
CA ALA A 214 12.53 -7.70 5.87
C ALA A 214 12.97 -6.64 6.90
N ASP A 215 14.22 -6.71 7.36
CA ASP A 215 14.74 -5.95 8.51
C ASP A 215 15.47 -4.65 8.12
N GLU A 216 15.41 -4.24 6.85
CA GLU A 216 16.15 -3.09 6.32
C GLU A 216 15.88 -1.80 7.12
N SER A 217 14.66 -1.72 7.71
CA SER A 217 14.16 -0.61 8.52
C SER A 217 14.09 0.71 7.74
N ILE A 218 13.68 0.62 6.46
CA ILE A 218 13.53 1.74 5.53
C ILE A 218 12.05 1.86 5.14
N PRO A 219 11.16 2.25 6.07
CA PRO A 219 9.73 2.36 5.75
C PRO A 219 9.41 3.58 4.89
N VAL A 220 10.37 4.46 4.60
CA VAL A 220 10.15 5.72 3.89
C VAL A 220 11.18 5.87 2.77
N VAL A 221 10.70 6.24 1.58
CA VAL A 221 11.53 6.58 0.42
C VAL A 221 11.07 7.92 -0.15
N ILE A 222 11.99 8.84 -0.40
CA ILE A 222 11.70 10.08 -1.13
C ILE A 222 12.03 9.86 -2.62
N ALA A 223 11.02 10.01 -3.47
CA ALA A 223 11.20 10.11 -4.91
C ALA A 223 11.30 11.57 -5.35
N ARG A 224 12.44 11.94 -5.96
CA ARG A 224 12.78 13.29 -6.39
C ARG A 224 12.95 13.37 -7.90
N GLY A 225 12.52 14.49 -8.49
CA GLY A 225 12.66 14.74 -9.93
C GLY A 225 11.60 14.05 -10.80
N VAL A 226 10.57 13.47 -10.18
CA VAL A 226 9.45 12.81 -10.86
C VAL A 226 8.55 13.87 -11.51
N SER A 227 8.24 13.70 -12.79
CA SER A 227 7.23 14.49 -13.47
C SER A 227 5.86 13.83 -13.27
N ALA A 228 5.09 14.33 -12.31
CA ALA A 228 3.75 13.85 -12.03
C ALA A 228 2.77 15.02 -11.89
N THR A 229 1.54 14.82 -12.36
CA THR A 229 0.45 15.76 -12.14
C THR A 229 0.12 15.85 -10.64
N ARG A 230 -0.15 17.07 -10.16
CA ARG A 230 -0.40 17.34 -8.74
C ARG A 230 -1.91 17.50 -8.49
N GLY A 231 -2.37 17.01 -7.35
CA GLY A 231 -3.74 17.21 -6.88
C GLY A 231 -4.07 16.30 -5.70
N SER A 232 -5.26 16.43 -5.11
CA SER A 232 -5.70 15.55 -4.04
C SER A 232 -6.74 14.61 -4.59
N TYR A 233 -6.34 13.38 -4.88
CA TYR A 233 -7.18 12.37 -5.50
C TYR A 233 -7.14 11.09 -4.69
N HIS A 234 -8.28 10.41 -4.62
CA HIS A 234 -8.32 9.01 -4.24
C HIS A 234 -7.76 8.18 -5.40
N ILE A 235 -7.17 7.04 -5.08
CA ILE A 235 -6.75 6.07 -6.09
C ILE A 235 -8.02 5.54 -6.77
N PRO A 236 -8.20 5.75 -8.09
CA PRO A 236 -9.39 5.31 -8.78
C PRO A 236 -9.43 3.79 -8.86
N THR A 237 -10.59 3.21 -8.57
CA THR A 237 -10.85 1.78 -8.75
C THR A 237 -11.56 1.52 -10.07
N ILE A 238 -11.52 0.27 -10.53
CA ILE A 238 -12.23 -0.18 -11.74
C ILE A 238 -13.36 -1.12 -11.30
N PRO A 239 -14.60 -0.97 -11.81
CA PRO A 239 -15.68 -1.91 -11.53
C PRO A 239 -15.32 -3.35 -11.92
N ARG A 240 -15.81 -4.36 -11.19
CA ARG A 240 -15.47 -5.78 -11.43
C ARG A 240 -15.65 -6.23 -12.88
N HIS A 241 -16.78 -5.87 -13.50
CA HIS A 241 -17.08 -6.23 -14.89
C HIS A 241 -16.15 -5.56 -15.93
N GLU A 242 -15.47 -4.46 -15.57
CA GLU A 242 -14.45 -3.80 -16.39
C GLU A 242 -13.02 -4.24 -16.02
N CYS A 243 -12.83 -4.87 -14.85
CA CYS A 243 -11.54 -5.39 -14.42
C CYS A 243 -11.18 -6.61 -15.26
N LEU A 244 -9.99 -6.58 -15.89
CA LEU A 244 -9.52 -7.66 -16.77
C LEU A 244 -9.59 -9.04 -16.11
N PHE A 245 -9.27 -9.14 -14.82
CA PHE A 245 -9.26 -10.41 -14.10
C PHE A 245 -10.67 -10.87 -13.74
N PHE A 246 -11.45 -10.04 -13.06
CA PHE A 246 -12.81 -10.40 -12.66
C PHE A 246 -13.74 -10.55 -13.85
N GLY A 247 -13.74 -9.60 -14.79
CA GLY A 247 -14.55 -9.68 -15.99
C GLY A 247 -14.26 -10.90 -16.87
N ALA A 248 -13.04 -11.45 -16.83
CA ALA A 248 -12.71 -12.69 -17.55
C ALA A 248 -13.03 -13.97 -16.76
N LEU A 249 -12.89 -13.94 -15.43
CA LEU A 249 -13.03 -15.13 -14.57
C LEU A 249 -14.45 -15.31 -14.00
N GLU A 250 -15.22 -14.24 -13.85
CA GLU A 250 -16.63 -14.31 -13.41
C GLU A 250 -17.54 -14.87 -14.53
N ILE A 251 -17.16 -14.73 -15.81
CA ILE A 251 -17.92 -15.27 -16.96
C ILE A 251 -17.90 -16.82 -17.00
N THR A 252 -16.98 -17.47 -16.28
CA THR A 252 -16.90 -18.94 -16.24
C THR A 252 -17.71 -19.59 -15.11
N GLY A 253 -18.49 -18.81 -14.36
CA GLY A 253 -19.22 -19.27 -13.16
C GLY A 253 -20.58 -19.95 -13.39
N ASP A 254 -20.97 -20.24 -14.64
CA ASP A 254 -22.28 -20.84 -14.96
C ASP A 254 -22.16 -21.88 -16.11
N GLN A 255 -21.25 -22.84 -15.98
CA GLN A 255 -21.30 -24.13 -16.69
C GLN A 255 -20.60 -25.21 -15.83
N ASP A 256 -21.34 -25.79 -14.88
CA ASP A 256 -21.35 -27.22 -14.55
C ASP A 256 -22.34 -27.54 -13.41
#